data_AF-A0AA40E714-F1
#
_entry.id   AF-A0AA40E714-F1
#
_cell.length_a   1.000
_cell.length_b   1.000
_cell.length_c   1.000
_cell.angle_alpha   90.00
_cell.angle_beta   90.00
_cell.angle_gamma   90.00
#
_symmetry.space_group_name_H-M   'P 1'
#
loop_
_entity.id
_entity.type
_entity.pdbx_description
1 polymer ?
#
loop_
_entity_poly.entity_id
_entity_poly.type
_entity_poly.pdbx_seq_one_letter_code
_entity_poly.pdbx_strand_id
1 'polypeptide(L)'
;MGTRHIICIFWKGKWQIAQYGQWNGYPEGQGVKIFHFLSTQRNIDHLKDGLEKRMYYPTVGQLRLMEAEVDAWERDAIHNRRIMFVNERSGWTALYSTLARDTGSQILRLIAQASIRSDMNNGDNSAAGGKETRVPIQLQLDFVNDGIFCEWAYVIDLDDEVFEVFTGVVDKDDHHRFKDVGDEHDSVPGLVFSLQVLRAPLDGRPGRIPAKCQGRI
;
A
#
# COMPACT_ATOMS: atom_id res chain seq x y z
N MET A 1 -3.65 -14.84 14.03
CA MET A 1 -3.23 -14.97 12.61
C MET A 1 -4.14 -14.07 11.80
N GLY A 2 -3.58 -13.23 10.92
CA GLY A 2 -4.34 -12.36 10.02
C GLY A 2 -4.07 -12.71 8.56
N THR A 3 -4.97 -12.30 7.68
CA THR A 3 -4.83 -12.48 6.23
C THR A 3 -3.80 -11.50 5.68
N ARG A 4 -2.66 -12.04 5.26
CA ARG A 4 -1.53 -11.25 4.74
C ARG A 4 -1.78 -10.84 3.30
N HIS A 5 -1.23 -9.70 2.94
CA HIS A 5 -1.43 -9.14 1.61
C HIS A 5 -0.30 -8.19 1.26
N ILE A 6 -0.23 -7.82 -0.01
CA ILE A 6 0.58 -6.70 -0.49
C ILE A 6 -0.28 -5.70 -1.24
N ILE A 7 0.01 -4.40 -1.05
CA ILE A 7 -0.62 -3.32 -1.80
C ILE A 7 0.47 -2.60 -2.58
N CYS A 8 0.33 -2.64 -3.90
CA CYS A 8 1.29 -2.11 -4.83
C CYS A 8 0.73 -0.91 -5.59
N ILE A 9 1.61 0.04 -5.92
CA ILE A 9 1.32 1.12 -6.86
C ILE A 9 2.35 1.06 -7.97
N PHE A 10 1.88 0.94 -9.20
CA PHE A 10 2.68 1.05 -10.42
C PHE A 10 2.41 2.40 -11.06
N TRP A 11 3.46 3.19 -11.30
CA TRP A 11 3.33 4.51 -11.91
C TRP A 11 4.65 5.00 -12.50
N LYS A 12 4.60 5.63 -13.68
CA LYS A 12 5.75 6.05 -14.48
C LYS A 12 6.66 4.86 -14.83
N GLY A 13 6.06 3.72 -15.20
CA GLY A 13 6.77 2.53 -15.66
C GLY A 13 7.55 1.78 -14.58
N LYS A 14 7.25 2.00 -13.29
CA LYS A 14 7.92 1.32 -12.18
C LYS A 14 7.04 1.15 -10.94
N TRP A 15 7.43 0.20 -10.09
CA TRP A 15 6.87 0.03 -8.75
C TRP A 15 7.27 1.20 -7.85
N GLN A 16 6.27 1.96 -7.40
CA GLN A 16 6.45 3.07 -6.46
C GLN A 16 6.17 2.64 -5.02
N ILE A 17 5.22 1.73 -4.82
CA ILE A 17 4.85 1.18 -3.53
C ILE A 17 4.72 -0.34 -3.67
N ALA A 18 5.17 -1.06 -2.64
CA ALA A 18 4.96 -2.49 -2.44
C ALA A 18 4.87 -2.74 -0.93
N GLN A 19 3.72 -2.41 -0.35
CA GLN A 19 3.48 -2.42 1.10
C GLN A 19 2.97 -3.77 1.55
N TYR A 20 3.75 -4.49 2.35
CA TYR A 20 3.27 -5.66 3.05
C TYR A 20 2.26 -5.28 4.13
N GLY A 21 1.20 -6.08 4.28
CA GLY A 21 0.20 -5.96 5.33
C GLY A 21 -0.15 -7.29 5.98
N GLN A 22 -0.40 -7.29 7.29
CA GLN A 22 -0.68 -8.52 8.06
C GLN A 22 -2.17 -8.78 8.30
N TRP A 23 -3.03 -7.75 8.25
CA TRP A 23 -4.40 -7.84 8.74
C TRP A 23 -5.45 -7.58 7.66
N ASN A 24 -6.54 -8.37 7.71
CA ASN A 24 -7.76 -8.20 6.91
C ASN A 24 -7.53 -8.08 5.40
N GLY A 25 -6.55 -8.81 4.85
CA GLY A 25 -6.15 -8.76 3.45
C GLY A 25 -7.21 -9.16 2.42
N TYR A 26 -8.35 -9.73 2.84
CA TYR A 26 -9.46 -10.07 1.94
C TYR A 26 -10.02 -8.84 1.20
N PRO A 27 -10.66 -9.02 0.03
CA PRO A 27 -11.28 -7.94 -0.74
C PRO A 27 -12.27 -7.10 0.06
N GLU A 28 -13.06 -7.73 0.93
CA GLU A 28 -14.03 -7.05 1.82
C GLU A 28 -13.34 -6.16 2.87
N GLY A 29 -12.05 -6.43 3.16
CA GLY A 29 -11.23 -5.66 4.07
C GLY A 29 -10.42 -4.59 3.34
N GLN A 30 -9.25 -4.96 2.79
CA GLN A 30 -8.36 -4.00 2.15
C GLN A 30 -8.87 -3.56 0.77
N GLY A 31 -9.44 -4.48 -0.02
CA GLY A 31 -9.94 -4.18 -1.36
C GLY A 31 -10.99 -3.07 -1.37
N VAL A 32 -12.01 -3.14 -0.51
CA VAL A 32 -13.06 -2.10 -0.37
C VAL A 32 -12.47 -0.76 0.06
N LYS A 33 -11.48 -0.76 0.96
CA LYS A 33 -10.82 0.48 1.39
C LYS A 33 -10.03 1.14 0.26
N ILE A 34 -9.33 0.33 -0.55
CA ILE A 34 -8.61 0.81 -1.75
C ILE A 34 -9.62 1.37 -2.74
N PHE A 35 -10.66 0.59 -3.07
CA PHE A 35 -11.70 1.01 -4.00
C PHE A 35 -12.38 2.31 -3.56
N HIS A 36 -12.71 2.45 -2.28
CA HIS A 36 -13.28 3.69 -1.74
C HIS A 36 -12.30 4.87 -1.86
N PHE A 37 -11.03 4.67 -1.54
CA PHE A 37 -10.00 5.70 -1.69
C PHE A 37 -9.92 6.17 -3.16
N LEU A 38 -9.87 5.23 -4.10
CA LEU A 38 -9.75 5.49 -5.52
C LEU A 38 -11.00 6.15 -6.13
N SER A 39 -12.18 5.83 -5.59
CA SER A 39 -13.47 6.39 -6.04
C SER A 39 -13.75 7.80 -5.49
N THR A 40 -12.89 8.30 -4.59
CA THR A 40 -13.08 9.59 -3.96
C THR A 40 -12.37 10.69 -4.77
N GLN A 41 -13.10 11.78 -5.05
CA GLN A 41 -12.61 12.89 -5.84
C GLN A 41 -11.28 13.45 -5.28
N ARG A 42 -10.33 13.77 -6.17
CA ARG A 42 -8.99 14.32 -5.87
C ARG A 42 -8.03 13.40 -5.12
N ASN A 43 -8.45 12.24 -4.60
CA ASN A 43 -7.53 11.35 -3.89
C ASN A 43 -6.39 10.86 -4.80
N ILE A 44 -6.70 10.55 -6.07
CA ILE A 44 -5.68 10.13 -7.04
C ILE A 44 -4.72 11.27 -7.36
N ASP A 45 -5.20 12.52 -7.46
CA ASP A 45 -4.36 13.69 -7.72
C ASP A 45 -3.38 13.93 -6.55
N HIS A 46 -3.89 13.93 -5.32
CA HIS A 46 -3.08 14.06 -4.11
C HIS A 46 -2.12 12.88 -3.93
N LEU A 47 -2.54 11.67 -4.29
CA LEU A 47 -1.68 10.49 -4.27
C LEU A 47 -0.52 10.67 -5.25
N LYS A 48 -0.77 11.02 -6.51
CA LYS A 48 0.27 11.29 -7.53
C LYS A 48 1.25 12.37 -7.05
N ASP A 49 0.74 13.45 -6.48
CA ASP A 49 1.55 14.54 -5.92
C ASP A 49 2.43 14.08 -4.74
N GLY A 50 1.85 13.29 -3.82
CA GLY A 50 2.57 12.71 -2.69
C GLY A 50 3.66 11.73 -3.11
N LEU A 51 3.35 10.86 -4.08
CA LEU A 51 4.30 9.91 -4.67
C LEU A 51 5.51 10.63 -5.29
N GLU A 52 5.28 11.77 -5.95
CA GLU A 52 6.33 12.52 -6.65
C GLU A 52 7.18 13.37 -5.72
N LYS A 53 6.58 14.03 -4.72
CA LYS A 53 7.25 15.09 -3.96
C LYS A 53 7.65 14.69 -2.54
N ARG A 54 7.00 13.68 -1.96
CA ARG A 54 7.10 13.42 -0.51
C ARG A 54 7.85 12.16 -0.17
N MET A 55 7.96 11.20 -1.08
CA MET A 55 8.58 9.92 -0.81
C MET A 55 10.11 9.95 -0.81
N TYR A 56 10.70 9.07 -0.02
CA TYR A 56 12.10 8.67 -0.13
C TYR A 56 12.27 7.20 0.24
N TYR A 57 13.35 6.59 -0.22
CA TYR A 57 13.71 5.21 0.08
C TYR A 57 14.85 5.21 1.13
N PRO A 58 14.59 4.83 2.39
CA PRO A 58 15.62 4.80 3.40
C PRO A 58 16.75 3.82 3.04
N THR A 59 17.98 4.21 3.29
CA THR A 59 19.13 3.32 3.23
C THR A 59 19.10 2.30 4.38
N VAL A 60 19.85 1.20 4.26
CA VAL A 60 20.00 0.21 5.33
C VAL A 60 20.47 0.84 6.64
N GLY A 61 21.38 1.82 6.57
CA GLY A 61 21.83 2.56 7.76
C GLY A 61 20.72 3.39 8.41
N GLN A 62 19.87 4.04 7.59
CA GLN A 62 18.71 4.78 8.10
C GLN A 62 17.66 3.86 8.71
N LEU A 63 17.38 2.71 8.10
CA LEU A 63 16.47 1.70 8.65
C LEU A 63 16.94 1.21 10.03
N ARG A 64 18.23 0.93 10.20
CA ARG A 64 18.79 0.55 11.51
C ARG A 64 18.63 1.64 12.58
N LEU A 65 18.73 2.91 12.19
CA LEU A 65 18.50 4.02 13.11
C LEU A 65 17.02 4.14 13.48
N MET A 66 16.12 3.97 12.51
CA MET A 66 14.67 3.94 12.74
C MET A 66 14.29 2.78 13.66
N GLU A 67 14.84 1.59 13.44
CA GLU A 67 14.71 0.41 14.31
C GLU A 67 15.14 0.73 15.74
N ALA A 68 16.32 1.31 15.93
CA ALA A 68 16.81 1.68 17.26
C ALA A 68 15.94 2.74 17.96
N GLU A 69 15.35 3.68 17.19
CA GLU A 69 14.41 4.69 17.69
C GLU A 69 13.09 4.04 18.14
N VAL A 70 12.53 3.15 17.31
CA VAL A 70 11.35 2.35 17.63
C VAL A 70 11.56 1.53 18.90
N ASP A 71 12.68 0.81 18.99
CA ASP A 71 13.03 0.01 20.17
C ASP A 71 13.14 0.86 21.44
N ALA A 72 13.72 2.06 21.34
CA ALA A 72 13.83 2.98 22.47
C ALA A 72 12.45 3.50 22.90
N TRP A 73 11.59 3.83 21.95
CA TRP A 73 10.21 4.26 22.21
C TRP A 73 9.39 3.16 22.89
N GLU A 74 9.51 1.91 22.41
CA GLU A 74 8.81 0.77 23.01
C GLU A 74 9.28 0.51 24.44
N ARG A 75 10.60 0.55 24.69
CA ARG A 75 11.15 0.42 26.06
C ARG A 75 10.64 1.50 27.01
N ASP A 76 10.64 2.76 26.59
CA ASP A 76 10.14 3.87 27.41
C ASP A 76 8.65 3.71 27.72
N ALA A 77 7.86 3.38 26.71
CA ALA A 77 6.43 3.19 26.88
C ALA A 77 6.14 2.06 27.89
N ILE A 78 6.87 0.92 27.82
CA ILE A 78 6.75 -0.20 28.77
C ILE A 78 7.09 0.25 30.19
N HIS A 79 8.24 0.93 30.34
CA HIS A 79 8.73 1.38 31.63
C HIS A 79 7.75 2.33 32.34
N ASN A 80 7.16 3.25 31.58
CA ASN A 80 6.25 4.27 32.12
C ASN A 80 4.81 3.78 32.36
N ARG A 81 4.54 2.46 32.30
CA ARG A 81 3.19 1.84 32.40
C ARG A 81 2.11 2.55 31.58
N ARG A 82 2.46 3.23 30.49
CA ARG A 82 1.49 3.69 29.48
C ARG A 82 0.86 2.49 28.75
N ILE A 83 1.36 1.30 29.04
CA ILE A 83 1.11 0.03 28.39
C ILE A 83 0.34 -0.92 29.31
N MET A 84 -0.91 -0.59 29.64
CA MET A 84 -1.94 -1.64 29.71
C MET A 84 -2.62 -1.85 28.34
N PHE A 85 -2.22 -1.11 27.30
CA PHE A 85 -2.88 -1.03 25.99
C PHE A 85 -1.98 -1.29 24.75
N VAL A 86 -0.77 -1.86 24.89
CA VAL A 86 0.12 -2.12 23.72
C VAL A 86 -0.15 -3.41 22.98
N ASN A 87 -1.30 -4.01 23.26
CA ASN A 87 -1.88 -4.93 22.28
C ASN A 87 -2.38 -4.23 21.00
N GLU A 88 -2.42 -2.88 20.93
CA GLU A 88 -3.06 -2.20 19.78
C GLU A 88 -2.12 -1.43 18.82
N ARG A 89 -0.91 -1.00 19.22
CA ARG A 89 -0.01 -0.23 18.33
C ARG A 89 1.46 -0.53 18.56
N SER A 90 2.14 -1.03 17.52
CA SER A 90 3.61 -1.16 17.48
C SER A 90 4.28 0.22 17.46
N GLY A 91 5.55 0.31 17.91
CA GLY A 91 6.33 1.54 17.78
C GLY A 91 6.52 1.97 16.32
N TRP A 92 6.55 1.01 15.40
CA TRP A 92 6.48 1.28 13.96
C TRP A 92 5.21 2.05 13.58
N THR A 93 4.03 1.61 14.02
CA THR A 93 2.77 2.31 13.74
C THR A 93 2.77 3.73 14.32
N ALA A 94 3.43 3.93 15.47
CA ALA A 94 3.49 5.23 16.16
C ALA A 94 4.46 6.22 15.50
N LEU A 95 5.64 5.76 15.09
CA LEU A 95 6.73 6.62 14.59
C LEU A 95 6.82 6.67 13.07
N TYR A 96 6.74 5.52 12.41
CA TYR A 96 6.95 5.35 10.98
C TYR A 96 5.82 4.53 10.35
N SER A 97 4.60 5.08 10.39
CA SER A 97 3.41 4.34 9.97
C SER A 97 3.52 3.77 8.55
N THR A 98 4.18 4.42 7.59
CA THR A 98 4.34 3.87 6.23
C THR A 98 5.32 2.69 6.12
N LEU A 99 6.04 2.35 7.19
CA LEU A 99 6.86 1.14 7.29
C LEU A 99 6.19 0.07 8.15
N ALA A 100 5.07 0.39 8.80
CA ALA A 100 4.37 -0.52 9.69
C ALA A 100 3.52 -1.53 8.91
N ARG A 101 3.65 -2.81 9.25
CA ARG A 101 2.83 -3.92 8.72
C ARG A 101 1.32 -3.79 8.96
N ASP A 102 0.93 -2.92 9.89
CA ASP A 102 -0.48 -2.70 10.25
C ASP A 102 -1.16 -1.67 9.35
N THR A 103 -0.38 -0.97 8.51
CA THR A 103 -0.87 0.16 7.71
C THR A 103 -1.79 -0.29 6.59
N GLY A 104 -1.46 -1.37 5.88
CA GLY A 104 -2.26 -1.86 4.75
C GLY A 104 -2.63 -0.72 3.79
N SER A 105 -3.91 -0.62 3.40
CA SER A 105 -4.38 0.39 2.44
C SER A 105 -4.31 1.83 2.95
N GLN A 106 -4.08 2.05 4.25
CA GLN A 106 -3.94 3.39 4.79
C GLN A 106 -2.71 4.12 4.22
N ILE A 107 -1.75 3.39 3.65
CA ILE A 107 -0.59 3.98 2.98
C ILE A 107 -0.98 4.97 1.87
N LEU A 108 -2.05 4.67 1.11
CA LEU A 108 -2.57 5.55 0.05
C LEU A 108 -2.95 6.91 0.62
N ARG A 109 -3.66 6.89 1.74
CA ARG A 109 -4.10 8.09 2.45
C ARG A 109 -2.92 8.84 3.06
N LEU A 110 -1.96 8.15 3.66
CA LEU A 110 -0.78 8.77 4.28
C LEU A 110 0.03 9.55 3.24
N ILE A 111 0.26 8.96 2.07
CA ILE A 111 0.99 9.60 0.97
C ILE A 111 0.21 10.80 0.42
N ALA A 112 -1.09 10.63 0.15
CA ALA A 112 -1.95 11.73 -0.32
C ALA A 112 -2.02 12.90 0.68
N GLN A 113 -2.15 12.61 1.97
CA GLN A 113 -2.16 13.64 3.01
C GLN A 113 -0.82 14.34 3.17
N ALA A 114 0.29 13.64 2.96
CA ALA A 114 1.61 14.25 2.98
C ALA A 114 1.72 15.35 1.91
N SER A 115 1.13 15.15 0.74
CA SER A 115 1.03 16.16 -0.33
C SER A 115 0.30 17.43 0.12
N ILE A 116 -0.84 17.29 0.80
CA ILE A 116 -1.64 18.42 1.29
C ILE A 116 -0.94 19.18 2.44
N ARG A 117 -0.26 18.47 3.33
CA ARG A 117 0.44 19.07 4.49
C ARG A 117 1.63 19.96 4.08
N SER A 118 2.21 19.77 2.88
CA SER A 118 3.23 20.73 2.37
C SER A 118 2.64 22.10 2.12
N ASP A 119 1.40 22.14 1.61
CA ASP A 119 0.77 23.39 1.17
C ASP A 119 0.28 24.22 2.36
N MET A 120 0.10 23.58 3.52
CA MET A 120 -0.37 24.21 4.77
C MET A 120 0.75 24.56 5.75
N ASN A 121 2.01 24.15 5.51
CA ASN A 121 3.12 24.46 6.41
C ASN A 121 3.66 25.88 6.20
N ASN A 122 2.80 26.83 6.55
CA ASN A 122 3.13 28.08 7.20
C ASN A 122 2.53 28.02 8.62
N GLY A 123 3.05 27.11 9.47
CA GLY A 123 2.80 27.05 10.91
C GLY A 123 1.61 26.22 11.39
N ASP A 124 1.86 24.96 11.80
CA ASP A 124 1.48 24.37 13.11
C ASP A 124 1.75 22.86 13.08
N ASN A 125 2.69 22.41 13.92
CA ASN A 125 3.12 21.01 14.05
C ASN A 125 2.29 20.26 15.10
N SER A 126 0.97 20.25 14.98
CA SER A 126 0.12 19.53 15.94
C SER A 126 -1.15 18.94 15.32
N ALA A 127 -1.05 17.71 14.80
CA ALA A 127 -2.00 16.61 15.06
C ALA A 127 -1.71 15.37 14.19
N ALA A 128 -1.44 14.26 14.88
CA ALA A 128 -1.36 12.88 14.39
C ALA A 128 -0.23 12.55 13.38
N GLY A 129 0.89 12.09 13.96
CA GLY A 129 1.84 11.15 13.36
C GLY A 129 3.17 11.74 12.88
N GLY A 130 4.19 11.71 13.76
CA GLY A 130 5.61 11.64 13.37
C GLY A 130 6.26 12.90 12.78
N LYS A 131 7.57 12.99 12.94
CA LYS A 131 8.48 14.11 12.63
C LYS A 131 8.67 14.39 11.12
N GLU A 132 7.80 13.91 10.24
CA GLU A 132 8.20 13.63 8.87
C GLU A 132 7.61 14.56 7.81
N THR A 133 8.43 15.50 7.37
CA THR A 133 8.26 16.26 6.12
C THR A 133 8.42 15.36 4.88
N ARG A 134 8.90 14.12 5.01
CA ARG A 134 9.03 13.15 3.90
C ARG A 134 8.61 11.76 4.36
N VAL A 135 8.01 10.99 3.47
CA VAL A 135 7.41 9.69 3.73
C VAL A 135 8.42 8.58 3.39
N PRO A 136 8.93 7.81 4.37
CA PRO A 136 9.82 6.69 4.11
C PRO A 136 9.04 5.52 3.53
N ILE A 137 9.56 4.93 2.46
CA ILE A 137 8.97 3.78 1.78
C ILE A 137 10.02 2.68 1.64
N GLN A 138 9.61 1.44 1.91
CA GLN A 138 10.37 0.24 1.58
C GLN A 138 9.55 -0.61 0.61
N LEU A 139 10.16 -1.02 -0.50
CA LEU A 139 9.52 -1.92 -1.44
C LEU A 139 9.72 -3.36 -0.96
N GLN A 140 8.63 -4.04 -0.64
CA GLN A 140 8.63 -5.44 -0.21
C GLN A 140 8.05 -6.34 -1.31
N LEU A 141 8.44 -6.07 -2.55
CA LEU A 141 7.80 -6.67 -3.73
C LEU A 141 7.99 -8.18 -3.79
N ASP A 142 9.13 -8.70 -3.34
CA ASP A 142 9.45 -10.14 -3.30
C ASP A 142 8.45 -10.96 -2.48
N PHE A 143 7.66 -10.32 -1.60
CA PHE A 143 6.60 -11.01 -0.86
C PHE A 143 5.54 -11.64 -1.77
N VAL A 144 5.37 -11.18 -3.02
CA VAL A 144 4.48 -11.85 -3.97
C VAL A 144 4.91 -13.28 -4.29
N ASN A 145 6.18 -13.63 -4.04
CA ASN A 145 6.72 -14.96 -4.28
C ASN A 145 6.54 -15.93 -3.11
N ASP A 146 6.00 -15.49 -1.97
CA ASP A 146 5.81 -16.32 -0.77
C ASP A 146 4.64 -17.33 -0.87
N GLY A 147 4.12 -17.57 -2.09
CA GLY A 147 3.09 -18.57 -2.39
C GLY A 147 1.86 -18.45 -1.49
N ILE A 148 1.55 -19.51 -0.74
CA ILE A 148 0.37 -19.57 0.15
C ILE A 148 0.38 -18.52 1.28
N PHE A 149 1.51 -17.86 1.53
CA PHE A 149 1.59 -16.81 2.54
C PHE A 149 1.24 -15.43 1.99
N CYS A 150 1.40 -15.19 0.68
CA CYS A 150 0.85 -14.02 0.00
C CYS A 150 -0.59 -14.29 -0.43
N GLU A 151 -1.51 -14.22 0.54
CA GLU A 151 -2.90 -14.62 0.32
C GLU A 151 -3.63 -13.69 -0.69
N TRP A 152 -3.27 -12.40 -0.71
CA TRP A 152 -3.83 -11.41 -1.62
C TRP A 152 -2.79 -10.39 -2.08
N ALA A 153 -2.85 -9.99 -3.35
CA ALA A 153 -2.11 -8.84 -3.85
C ALA A 153 -3.05 -7.86 -4.56
N TYR A 154 -2.80 -6.58 -4.35
CA TYR A 154 -3.55 -5.47 -4.92
C TYR A 154 -2.61 -4.61 -5.74
N VAL A 155 -2.92 -4.37 -7.01
CA VAL A 155 -2.13 -3.48 -7.87
C VAL A 155 -2.99 -2.32 -8.30
N ILE A 156 -2.52 -1.11 -7.97
CA ILE A 156 -3.09 0.14 -8.46
C ILE A 156 -2.14 0.63 -9.54
N ASP A 157 -2.53 0.43 -10.79
CA ASP A 157 -1.79 0.92 -11.95
C ASP A 157 -2.29 2.31 -12.31
N LEU A 158 -1.46 3.33 -12.05
CA LEU A 158 -1.79 4.72 -12.32
C LEU A 158 -1.42 5.16 -13.74
N ASP A 159 -0.66 4.33 -14.47
CA ASP A 159 -0.35 4.55 -15.88
C ASP A 159 -1.52 4.09 -16.75
N ASP A 160 -2.06 2.89 -16.46
CA ASP A 160 -3.20 2.31 -17.18
C ASP A 160 -4.56 2.59 -16.52
N GLU A 161 -4.55 3.22 -15.34
CA GLU A 161 -5.73 3.59 -14.55
C GLU A 161 -6.62 2.39 -14.16
N VAL A 162 -5.98 1.27 -13.81
CA VAL A 162 -6.63 0.01 -13.41
C VAL A 162 -6.36 -0.35 -11.95
N PHE A 163 -7.35 -0.97 -11.32
CA PHE A 163 -7.24 -1.61 -10.01
C PHE A 163 -7.41 -3.12 -10.17
N GLU A 164 -6.37 -3.87 -9.82
CA GLU A 164 -6.28 -5.31 -9.99
C GLU A 164 -6.16 -6.02 -8.65
N VAL A 165 -6.78 -7.18 -8.58
CA VAL A 165 -6.77 -8.06 -7.40
C VAL A 165 -6.28 -9.43 -7.82
N PHE A 166 -5.33 -9.95 -7.06
CA PHE A 166 -4.69 -11.24 -7.28
C PHE A 166 -4.77 -12.10 -6.01
N THR A 167 -4.81 -13.43 -6.18
CA THR A 167 -4.79 -14.41 -5.09
C THR A 167 -4.34 -15.78 -5.60
N GLY A 168 -4.14 -16.73 -4.69
CA GLY A 168 -3.70 -18.09 -5.02
C GLY A 168 -2.22 -18.16 -5.37
N VAL A 169 -1.84 -19.27 -5.99
CA VAL A 169 -0.45 -19.58 -6.38
C VAL A 169 -0.49 -20.07 -7.81
N VAL A 170 0.19 -19.36 -8.71
CA VAL A 170 0.31 -19.72 -10.14
C VAL A 170 1.76 -19.59 -10.60
N ASP A 171 2.10 -20.29 -11.68
CA ASP A 171 3.37 -20.12 -12.36
C ASP A 171 3.40 -18.78 -13.13
N LYS A 172 4.59 -18.21 -13.29
CA LYS A 172 4.78 -17.00 -14.09
C LYS A 172 4.64 -17.30 -15.59
N ASP A 173 4.04 -16.36 -16.31
CA ASP A 173 4.07 -16.30 -17.76
C ASP A 173 4.63 -14.94 -18.24
N ASP A 174 4.94 -14.83 -19.53
CA ASP A 174 5.55 -13.63 -20.15
C ASP A 174 4.70 -12.35 -20.04
N HIS A 175 3.41 -12.50 -19.73
CA HIS A 175 2.43 -11.44 -19.60
C HIS A 175 2.03 -11.17 -18.15
N HIS A 176 2.56 -11.92 -17.18
CA HIS A 176 2.19 -11.80 -15.79
C HIS A 176 2.67 -10.47 -15.19
N ARG A 177 1.82 -9.82 -14.39
CA ARG A 177 2.11 -8.52 -13.75
C ARG A 177 3.40 -8.55 -12.91
N PHE A 178 3.69 -9.69 -12.29
CA PHE A 178 4.85 -9.93 -11.43
C PHE A 178 5.93 -10.81 -12.08
N LYS A 179 5.98 -10.90 -13.41
CA LYS A 179 6.94 -11.77 -14.11
C LYS A 179 8.41 -11.47 -13.75
N ASP A 180 8.74 -10.19 -13.57
CA ASP A 180 10.10 -9.71 -13.32
C ASP A 180 10.44 -9.63 -11.80
N VAL A 181 9.62 -10.24 -10.93
CA VAL A 181 9.80 -10.21 -9.46
C VAL A 181 10.23 -11.58 -8.95
N GLY A 182 11.44 -11.68 -8.38
CA GLY A 182 12.01 -12.96 -7.94
C GLY A 182 12.55 -13.79 -9.10
N ASP A 183 12.82 -15.07 -8.84
CA ASP A 183 13.42 -16.00 -9.81
C ASP A 183 12.39 -16.52 -10.82
N GLU A 184 12.83 -16.97 -12.00
CA GLU A 184 11.96 -17.40 -13.11
C GLU A 184 10.90 -18.45 -12.71
N HIS A 185 11.24 -19.34 -11.77
CA HIS A 185 10.37 -20.43 -11.31
C HIS A 185 9.64 -20.13 -10.00
N ASP A 186 9.79 -18.92 -9.46
CA ASP A 186 9.03 -18.51 -8.29
C ASP A 186 7.56 -18.34 -8.66
N SER A 187 6.69 -18.90 -7.81
CA SER A 187 5.26 -18.70 -7.95
C SER A 187 4.85 -17.24 -7.68
N VAL A 188 3.68 -16.86 -8.16
CA VAL A 188 3.09 -15.52 -7.99
C VAL A 188 1.57 -15.64 -7.76
N PRO A 189 0.90 -14.61 -7.22
CA PRO A 189 -0.55 -14.62 -7.09
C PRO A 189 -1.20 -14.41 -8.46
N GLY A 190 -2.25 -15.16 -8.77
CA GLY A 190 -2.96 -15.10 -10.05
C GLY A 190 -4.04 -14.02 -10.09
N LEU A 191 -4.20 -13.37 -11.25
CA LEU A 191 -5.20 -12.31 -11.44
C LEU A 191 -6.63 -12.88 -11.33
N VAL A 192 -7.46 -12.27 -10.48
CA VAL A 192 -8.88 -12.64 -10.34
C VAL A 192 -9.84 -11.53 -10.74
N PHE A 193 -9.42 -10.27 -10.66
CA PHE A 193 -10.28 -9.13 -10.94
C PHE A 193 -9.46 -7.94 -11.43
N SER A 194 -9.97 -7.21 -12.43
CA SER A 194 -9.39 -5.97 -12.93
C SER A 194 -10.51 -4.98 -13.24
N LEU A 195 -10.37 -3.74 -12.78
CA LEU A 195 -11.37 -2.68 -12.92
C LEU A 195 -10.73 -1.37 -13.38
N GLN A 196 -11.31 -0.75 -14.41
CA GLN A 196 -10.94 0.61 -14.81
C GLN A 196 -11.46 1.63 -13.79
N VAL A 197 -10.57 2.42 -13.21
CA VAL A 197 -10.87 3.26 -12.04
C VAL A 197 -11.28 4.69 -12.44
N LEU A 198 -10.82 5.18 -13.59
CA LEU A 198 -10.96 6.59 -13.99
C LEU A 198 -12.00 6.85 -15.11
N ARG A 199 -12.86 5.86 -15.42
CA ARG A 199 -13.86 5.97 -16.50
C ARG A 199 -15.33 5.82 -16.09
N ALA A 200 -15.68 5.80 -14.80
CA ALA A 200 -17.09 5.88 -14.43
C ALA A 200 -17.57 7.33 -14.59
N PRO A 201 -18.41 7.64 -15.59
CA PRO A 201 -18.98 8.97 -15.71
C PRO A 201 -19.94 9.15 -14.52
N LEU A 202 -19.72 10.17 -13.68
CA LEU A 202 -20.62 10.50 -12.56
C LEU A 202 -22.00 11.01 -13.03
N ASP A 203 -22.26 11.02 -14.33
CA ASP A 203 -23.51 11.46 -14.95
C ASP A 203 -24.47 10.29 -15.19
N GLY A 204 -24.74 9.45 -14.18
CA GLY A 204 -25.96 8.62 -14.08
C GLY A 204 -26.35 7.72 -15.28
N ARG A 205 -25.49 7.59 -16.29
CA ARG A 205 -25.70 6.76 -17.48
C ARG A 205 -25.01 5.43 -17.22
N PRO A 206 -25.65 4.29 -17.53
CA PRO A 206 -25.02 2.99 -17.39
C PRO A 206 -23.73 2.98 -18.24
N GLY A 207 -22.58 2.90 -17.56
CA GLY A 207 -21.29 2.75 -18.20
C GLY A 207 -21.29 1.48 -19.05
N ARG A 208 -20.84 1.59 -20.30
CA ARG A 208 -20.59 0.41 -21.13
C ARG A 208 -19.53 -0.43 -20.43
N ILE A 209 -19.92 -1.63 -20.00
CA ILE A 209 -18.99 -2.69 -19.63
C ILE A 209 -18.08 -2.93 -20.85
N PRO A 210 -16.75 -2.82 -20.73
CA PRO A 210 -15.87 -3.24 -21.80
C PRO A 210 -16.05 -4.74 -22.02
N ALA A 211 -16.57 -5.10 -23.18
CA ALA A 211 -16.74 -6.49 -23.59
C ALA A 211 -15.37 -7.13 -23.83
N LYS A 212 -14.76 -7.71 -22.79
CA LYS A 212 -13.73 -8.76 -22.87
C LYS A 212 -13.62 -9.47 -21.53
N CYS A 213 -14.64 -10.25 -21.21
CA CYS A 213 -14.55 -11.41 -20.32
C CYS A 213 -15.32 -12.54 -21.01
N GLN A 214 -14.66 -13.21 -21.94
CA GLN A 214 -15.04 -14.54 -22.42
C GLN A 214 -13.89 -15.48 -22.11
N GLY A 215 -13.77 -15.85 -20.85
CA GLY A 215 -13.14 -17.11 -20.46
C GLY A 215 -14.23 -18.17 -20.45
N ARG A 216 -14.09 -19.19 -21.31
CA ARG A 216 -14.96 -20.37 -21.34
C ARG A 216 -14.82 -21.12 -20.01
N ILE A 217 -15.95 -21.51 -19.43
CA ILE A 217 -16.05 -22.67 -18.53
C ILE A 217 -15.98 -23.93 -19.40
#